data_AF-A0A2H0Q4I5-F1
#
_entry.id   AF-A0A2H0Q4I5-F1
#
_cell.length_a   1.000
_cell.length_b   1.000
_cell.length_c   1.000
_cell.angle_alpha   90.00
_cell.angle_beta   90.00
_cell.angle_gamma   90.00
#
_symmetry.space_group_name_H-M   'P 1'
#
loop_
_entity.id
_entity.type
_entity.pdbx_description
1 polymer ?
#
loop_
_entity_poly.entity_id
_entity_poly.type
_entity_poly.pdbx_seq_one_letter_code
_entity_poly.pdbx_strand_id
1 'polypeptide(L)'
;MKTKLSILALVLAFGPYTLLQHAKVMDVPLGAFLGEWSYANGYDFSAKIFNNFACHKNEAVACSLLAELEARSGDMIQASNLTMKACSLGLSSACPQILE
;
A
#
# COMPACT_ATOMS: atom_id res chain seq x y z
N MET A 1 -27.54 -35.96 8.80
CA MET A 1 -27.22 -34.82 9.70
C MET A 1 -26.49 -33.76 8.88
N LYS A 2 -27.19 -32.73 8.37
CA LYS A 2 -26.58 -31.67 7.53
C LYS A 2 -26.00 -30.61 8.46
N THR A 3 -24.69 -30.61 8.63
CA THR A 3 -23.97 -29.54 9.33
C THR A 3 -24.15 -28.24 8.54
N LYS A 4 -24.99 -27.33 9.03
CA LYS A 4 -24.99 -25.93 8.61
C LYS A 4 -23.72 -25.30 9.16
N LEU A 5 -22.59 -25.60 8.54
CA LEU A 5 -21.33 -24.92 8.86
C LEU A 5 -21.51 -23.47 8.39
N SER A 6 -21.67 -22.56 9.35
CA SER A 6 -21.86 -21.14 9.07
C SER A 6 -20.67 -20.64 8.26
N ILE A 7 -20.93 -19.88 7.19
CA ILE A 7 -19.88 -19.23 6.38
C ILE A 7 -18.97 -18.39 7.29
N LEU A 8 -19.54 -17.80 8.34
CA LEU A 8 -18.80 -17.06 9.35
C LEU A 8 -17.75 -17.92 10.07
N ALA A 9 -18.06 -19.19 10.35
CA ALA A 9 -17.12 -20.13 10.98
C ALA A 9 -15.98 -20.52 10.03
N LEU A 10 -16.25 -20.66 8.73
CA LEU A 10 -15.23 -20.88 7.70
C LEU A 10 -14.30 -19.66 7.54
N VAL A 11 -14.87 -18.46 7.49
CA VAL A 11 -14.10 -17.20 7.38
C VAL A 11 -13.22 -16.99 8.60
N LEU A 12 -13.72 -17.26 9.81
CA LEU A 12 -12.94 -17.11 11.03
C LEU A 12 -11.87 -18.20 11.20
N ALA A 13 -12.14 -19.43 10.73
CA ALA A 13 -11.18 -20.54 10.84
C ALA A 13 -10.04 -20.45 9.80
N PHE A 14 -10.36 -20.06 8.56
CA PHE A 14 -9.39 -20.09 7.45
C PHE A 14 -8.94 -18.71 7.00
N GLY A 15 -9.71 -17.65 7.26
CA GLY A 15 -9.36 -16.28 6.88
C GLY A 15 -8.04 -15.78 7.45
N PRO A 16 -7.74 -15.97 8.75
CA PRO A 16 -6.43 -15.58 9.31
C PRO A 16 -5.28 -16.36 8.68
N TYR A 17 -5.49 -17.65 8.38
CA TYR A 17 -4.46 -18.51 7.79
C TYR A 17 -4.17 -18.15 6.33
N THR A 18 -5.22 -17.90 5.53
CA THR A 18 -5.04 -17.43 4.14
C THR A 18 -4.43 -16.04 4.10
N LEU A 19 -4.83 -15.12 4.98
CA LEU A 19 -4.20 -13.80 5.13
C LEU A 19 -2.71 -13.92 5.51
N LEU A 20 -2.36 -14.79 6.46
CA LEU A 20 -0.97 -15.04 6.86
C LEU A 20 -0.13 -15.64 5.73
N GLN A 21 -0.69 -16.54 4.91
CA GLN A 21 0.01 -17.09 3.76
C GLN A 21 0.24 -16.05 2.66
N HIS A 22 -0.75 -15.20 2.35
CA HIS A 22 -0.58 -14.13 1.37
C HIS A 22 0.40 -13.05 1.86
N ALA A 23 0.38 -12.73 3.16
CA ALA A 23 1.34 -11.81 3.76
C ALA A 23 2.78 -12.34 3.72
N LYS A 24 2.99 -13.66 3.72
CA LYS A 24 4.32 -14.29 3.63
C LYS A 24 4.85 -14.38 2.20
N VAL A 25 3.98 -14.35 1.19
CA VAL A 25 4.34 -14.40 -0.24
C VAL A 25 4.49 -13.02 -0.86
N MET A 26 3.92 -11.98 -0.24
CA MET A 26 4.09 -10.62 -0.72
C MET A 26 5.52 -10.13 -0.43
N ASP A 27 6.37 -10.21 -1.45
CA ASP A 27 7.66 -9.55 -1.45
C ASP A 27 7.52 -8.07 -1.87
N VAL A 28 8.58 -7.30 -1.65
CA VAL A 28 8.59 -5.86 -1.97
C VAL A 28 8.29 -5.60 -3.46
N PRO A 29 8.90 -6.34 -4.42
CA PRO A 29 8.59 -6.17 -5.84
C PRO A 29 7.12 -6.39 -6.18
N LEU A 30 6.50 -7.46 -5.67
CA LEU A 30 5.09 -7.74 -5.93
C LEU A 30 4.18 -6.69 -5.30
N GLY A 31 4.49 -6.26 -4.07
CA GLY A 31 3.76 -5.19 -3.40
C GLY A 31 3.82 -3.87 -4.18
N ALA A 32 5.01 -3.47 -4.64
CA ALA A 32 5.18 -2.25 -5.43
C ALA A 32 4.42 -2.34 -6.76
N PHE A 33 4.54 -3.46 -7.48
CA PHE A 33 3.83 -3.69 -8.74
C PHE A 33 2.31 -3.60 -8.56
N LEU A 34 1.74 -4.29 -7.57
CA LEU A 34 0.29 -4.26 -7.32
C LEU A 34 -0.18 -2.88 -6.87
N GLY A 35 0.66 -2.13 -6.13
CA GLY A 35 0.39 -0.76 -5.73
C GLY A 35 0.31 0.19 -6.92
N GLU A 36 1.31 0.16 -7.79
CA GLU A 36 1.35 0.97 -9.01
C GLU A 36 0.22 0.61 -9.98
N TRP A 37 0.00 -0.69 -10.22
CA TRP A 37 -1.08 -1.16 -11.08
C TRP A 37 -2.45 -0.72 -10.56
N SER A 38 -2.70 -0.86 -9.26
CA SER A 38 -3.95 -0.42 -8.64
C SER A 38 -4.12 1.09 -8.73
N TYR A 39 -3.04 1.86 -8.53
CA TYR A 39 -3.03 3.31 -8.67
C TYR A 39 -3.39 3.74 -10.09
N ALA A 40 -2.77 3.13 -11.10
CA ALA A 40 -3.01 3.43 -12.51
C ALA A 40 -4.46 3.13 -12.96
N ASN A 41 -5.14 2.18 -12.30
CA ASN A 41 -6.53 1.82 -12.60
C ASN A 41 -7.55 2.54 -11.70
N GLY A 42 -7.12 3.43 -10.79
CA GLY A 42 -8.00 4.18 -9.89
C GLY A 42 -8.59 3.34 -8.74
N TYR A 43 -7.99 2.19 -8.43
CA TYR A 43 -8.38 1.36 -7.30
C TYR A 43 -7.73 1.85 -6.00
N ASP A 44 -8.13 3.05 -5.54
CA ASP A 44 -7.48 3.77 -4.43
C ASP A 44 -7.32 2.95 -3.16
N PHE A 45 -8.31 2.13 -2.78
CA PHE A 45 -8.21 1.27 -1.59
C PHE A 45 -7.09 0.23 -1.71
N SER A 46 -7.05 -0.50 -2.84
CA SER A 46 -6.01 -1.49 -3.12
C SER A 46 -4.65 -0.82 -3.26
N ALA A 47 -4.60 0.31 -3.96
CA ALA A 47 -3.39 1.10 -4.15
C ALA A 47 -2.81 1.55 -2.80
N LYS A 48 -3.65 2.05 -1.88
CA LYS A 48 -3.20 2.40 -0.53
C LYS A 48 -2.61 1.21 0.22
N ILE A 49 -3.26 0.05 0.19
CA ILE A 49 -2.77 -1.16 0.89
C ILE A 49 -1.39 -1.57 0.39
N PHE A 50 -1.24 -1.74 -0.93
CA PHE A 50 -0.02 -2.27 -1.52
C PHE A 50 1.14 -1.26 -1.49
N ASN A 51 0.86 0.02 -1.79
CA ASN A 51 1.89 1.07 -1.69
C ASN A 51 2.31 1.30 -0.24
N ASN A 52 1.41 1.17 0.74
CA ASN A 52 1.78 1.24 2.15
C ASN A 52 2.74 0.11 2.53
N PHE A 53 2.44 -1.13 2.14
CA PHE A 53 3.34 -2.26 2.36
C PHE A 53 4.73 -2.02 1.74
N ALA A 54 4.81 -1.66 0.45
CA ALA A 54 6.08 -1.44 -0.24
C ALA A 54 6.84 -0.22 0.30
N CYS A 55 6.15 0.86 0.65
CA CYS A 55 6.75 2.04 1.27
C CYS A 55 7.32 1.72 2.67
N HIS A 56 6.65 0.88 3.48
CA HIS A 56 7.20 0.38 4.75
C HIS A 56 8.49 -0.43 4.56
N LYS A 57 8.72 -0.95 3.35
CA LYS A 57 9.93 -1.66 2.94
C LYS A 57 10.91 -0.78 2.16
N ASN A 58 10.79 0.54 2.27
CA ASN A 58 11.67 1.54 1.68
C ASN A 58 11.70 1.55 0.14
N GLU A 59 10.60 1.14 -0.51
CA GLU A 59 10.42 1.38 -1.93
C GLU A 59 9.94 2.83 -2.13
N ALA A 60 10.75 3.64 -2.83
CA ALA A 60 10.60 5.08 -2.88
C ALA A 60 9.39 5.51 -3.73
N VAL A 61 9.14 4.82 -4.85
CA VAL A 61 8.03 5.13 -5.76
C VAL A 61 6.69 4.89 -5.07
N ALA A 62 6.55 3.78 -4.35
CA ALA A 62 5.38 3.42 -3.56
C ALA A 62 5.10 4.46 -2.47
N CYS A 63 6.13 5.00 -1.81
CA CYS A 63 5.94 6.11 -0.87
C CYS A 63 5.37 7.35 -1.57
N SER A 64 5.84 7.69 -2.77
CA SER A 64 5.34 8.82 -3.55
C SER A 64 3.88 8.61 -3.99
N LEU A 65 3.56 7.42 -4.50
CA LEU A 65 2.18 7.09 -4.91
C LEU A 65 1.22 7.09 -3.72
N LEU A 66 1.67 6.62 -2.55
CA LEU A 66 0.87 6.73 -1.32
C LEU A 66 0.68 8.18 -0.90
N ALA A 67 1.68 9.04 -1.05
CA ALA A 67 1.56 10.46 -0.76
C ALA A 67 0.46 11.12 -1.61
N GLU A 68 0.42 10.81 -2.91
CA GLU A 68 -0.62 11.30 -3.81
C GLU A 68 -2.01 10.81 -3.41
N LEU A 69 -2.14 9.54 -3.02
CA LEU A 69 -3.39 8.97 -2.51
C LEU A 69 -3.87 9.66 -1.23
N GLU A 70 -2.96 9.98 -0.29
CA GLU A 70 -3.32 10.70 0.94
C GLU A 70 -3.72 12.16 0.67
N ALA A 71 -3.02 12.83 -0.25
CA ALA A 71 -3.37 14.17 -0.69
C ALA A 71 -4.77 14.21 -1.34
N ARG A 72 -5.11 13.21 -2.17
CA ARG A 72 -6.47 13.06 -2.74
C ARG A 72 -7.55 12.89 -1.67
N SER A 73 -7.25 12.19 -0.57
CA SER A 73 -8.16 12.07 0.56
C SER A 73 -8.16 13.27 1.51
N GLY A 74 -7.31 14.28 1.27
CA GLY A 74 -7.23 15.50 2.07
C GLY A 74 -6.28 15.42 3.27
N ASP A 75 -5.57 14.31 3.48
CA ASP A 75 -4.55 14.20 4.54
C ASP A 75 -3.20 14.75 4.03
N MET A 76 -3.12 16.07 3.99
CA MET A 76 -1.95 16.78 3.48
C MET A 76 -0.71 16.61 4.38
N ILE A 77 -0.90 16.36 5.69
CA ILE A 77 0.21 16.11 6.62
C ILE A 77 0.84 14.76 6.30
N GLN A 78 0.02 13.72 6.18
CA GLN A 78 0.51 12.39 5.84
C GLN A 78 1.12 12.37 4.43
N ALA A 79 0.50 13.04 3.47
CA ALA A 79 1.05 13.21 2.13
C ALA A 79 2.45 13.85 2.16
N SER A 80 2.62 14.97 2.86
CA SER A 80 3.91 15.65 2.99
C SER A 80 4.99 14.74 3.60
N ASN A 81 4.64 13.99 4.65
CA ASN A 81 5.58 13.07 5.30
C ASN A 81 6.04 11.95 4.36
N LEU A 82 5.11 11.40 3.58
CA LEU A 82 5.39 10.33 2.61
C LEU A 82 6.23 10.84 1.43
N THR A 83 5.95 12.05 0.93
CA THR A 83 6.76 12.73 -0.09
C THR A 83 8.20 12.94 0.38
N MET A 84 8.38 13.48 1.60
CA MET A 84 9.71 13.66 2.18
C MET A 84 10.45 12.34 2.37
N LYS A 85 9.72 11.27 2.76
CA LYS A 85 10.30 9.93 2.85
C LYS A 85 10.75 9.43 1.47
N ALA A 86 9.93 9.56 0.43
CA ALA A 86 10.31 9.17 -0.93
C ALA A 86 11.57 9.90 -1.41
N CYS A 87 11.66 11.21 -1.15
CA CYS A 87 12.87 11.99 -1.42
C CYS A 87 14.11 11.46 -0.66
N SER A 88 13.97 11.17 0.64
CA SER A 88 15.08 10.61 1.45
C SER A 88 15.55 9.24 0.98
N LEU A 89 14.69 8.50 0.28
CA LEU A 89 15.01 7.21 -0.34
C LEU A 89 15.62 7.35 -1.75
N GLY A 90 15.86 8.58 -2.22
CA GLY A 90 16.52 8.85 -3.49
C GLY A 90 15.59 9.15 -4.67
N LEU A 91 14.27 9.22 -4.46
CA LEU A 91 13.34 9.63 -5.51
C LEU A 91 13.38 11.15 -5.70
N SER A 92 14.26 11.60 -6.59
CA SER A 92 14.50 13.03 -6.86
C SER A 92 13.26 13.79 -7.29
N SER A 93 12.31 13.14 -7.98
CA SER A 93 11.04 13.76 -8.40
C SER A 93 10.12 14.11 -7.23
N ALA A 94 10.29 13.47 -6.07
CA ALA A 94 9.54 13.75 -4.85
C ALA A 94 10.23 14.80 -3.95
N CYS A 95 11.46 15.21 -4.28
CA CYS A 95 12.16 16.19 -3.46
C CYS A 95 11.58 17.59 -3.66
N PRO A 96 11.40 18.38 -2.59
CA PRO A 96 10.97 19.76 -2.71
C PRO A 96 12.00 20.53 -3.56
N GLN A 97 11.51 21.23 -4.59
CA GLN A 97 12.33 22.14 -5.35
C GLN A 97 12.61 23.36 -4.47
N ILE A 98 13.86 23.51 -4.03
CA ILE A 98 14.31 24.75 -3.40
C ILE A 98 14.45 25.74 -4.55
N LEU A 99 13.51 26.68 -4.66
CA LEU A 99 13.67 27.85 -5.51
C LEU A 99 14.68 28.77 -4.82
N GLU A 100 15.89 28.85 -5.37
CA GLU A 100 16.88 29.90 -5.06
C GLU A 100 16.58 31.19 -5.82
#